data_AF-A0A645CJM2-F1
#
_entry.id   AF-A0A645CJM2-F1
#
_cell.length_a   1.000
_cell.length_b   1.000
_cell.length_c   1.000
_cell.angle_alpha   90.00
_cell.angle_beta   90.00
_cell.angle_gamma   90.00
#
_symmetry.space_group_name_H-M   'P 1'
#
loop_
_entity.id
_entity.type
_entity.pdbx_description
1 polymer ?
#
loop_
_entity_poly.entity_id
_entity_poly.type
_entity_poly.pdbx_seq_one_letter_code
_entity_poly.pdbx_strand_id
1 'polypeptide(L)'
;MSKRTLSIVILLVVLILCLAGYYWLQGGQSTSAPLIAVSDDELLVSSTEGSNTVAVYQQDQQLIISAVSEMDFFDDLQDCLLISDPVTAADITISWTTISGNPQGSDHDDRVIARITITDGSEVIYDKKINFVKKALEALSNLLNDRP
;
A
#
# COMPACT_ATOMS: atom_id res chain seq x y z
N MET A 1 -52.08 1.67 7.18
CA MET A 1 -50.76 2.34 7.11
C MET A 1 -50.93 3.69 6.42
N SER A 2 -50.59 4.81 7.08
CA SER A 2 -50.75 6.13 6.45
C SER A 2 -49.63 6.36 5.43
N LYS A 3 -49.87 7.17 4.39
CA LYS A 3 -48.87 7.49 3.36
C LYS A 3 -47.54 7.99 3.98
N ARG A 4 -47.62 8.69 5.12
CA ARG A 4 -46.47 9.17 5.91
C ARG A 4 -45.69 8.03 6.56
N THR A 5 -46.38 7.05 7.17
CA THR A 5 -45.72 5.86 7.74
C THR A 5 -45.09 4.95 6.68
N LEU A 6 -45.69 4.87 5.47
CA LEU A 6 -45.12 4.12 4.35
C LEU A 6 -43.83 4.80 3.83
N SER A 7 -43.81 6.12 3.69
CA SER A 7 -42.61 6.87 3.26
C SER A 7 -41.44 6.73 4.23
N ILE A 8 -41.70 6.77 5.55
CA ILE A 8 -40.64 6.64 6.57
C ILE A 8 -40.02 5.24 6.52
N VAL A 9 -40.84 4.19 6.37
CA VAL A 9 -40.36 2.81 6.28
C VAL A 9 -39.51 2.60 5.04
N ILE A 10 -39.92 3.16 3.89
CA ILE A 10 -39.13 3.09 2.65
C ILE A 10 -37.77 3.77 2.82
N LEU A 11 -37.73 4.94 3.46
CA LEU A 11 -36.48 5.68 3.68
C LEU A 11 -35.51 4.88 4.58
N LEU A 12 -36.01 4.24 5.63
CA LEU A 12 -35.22 3.39 6.52
C LEU A 12 -34.66 2.16 5.80
N VAL A 13 -35.45 1.52 4.93
CA VAL A 13 -34.99 0.37 4.14
C VAL A 13 -33.87 0.78 3.18
N VAL A 14 -34.00 1.94 2.52
CA VAL A 14 -32.95 2.47 1.63
C VAL A 14 -31.67 2.76 2.42
N LEU A 15 -31.77 3.36 3.61
CA LEU A 15 -30.61 3.64 4.46
C LEU A 15 -29.87 2.35 4.87
N ILE A 16 -30.62 1.31 5.26
CA ILE A 16 -30.04 0.01 5.64
C ILE A 16 -29.36 -0.65 4.43
N LEU A 17 -29.96 -0.56 3.24
CA LEU A 17 -29.34 -1.04 2.01
C LEU A 17 -28.07 -0.27 1.64
N CYS A 18 -28.03 1.05 1.84
CA CYS A 18 -26.81 1.85 1.66
C CYS A 18 -25.71 1.45 2.64
N LEU A 19 -26.05 1.24 3.92
CA LEU A 19 -25.09 0.80 4.93
C LEU A 19 -24.57 -0.61 4.63
N ALA A 20 -25.45 -1.55 4.30
CA ALA A 20 -25.06 -2.90 3.91
C ALA A 20 -24.19 -2.89 2.64
N GLY A 21 -24.53 -2.06 1.64
CA GLY A 21 -23.72 -1.86 0.44
C GLY A 21 -22.34 -1.27 0.76
N TYR A 22 -22.26 -0.30 1.67
CA TYR A 22 -21.00 0.25 2.17
C TYR A 22 -20.14 -0.81 2.88
N TYR A 23 -20.74 -1.64 3.73
CA TYR A 23 -20.04 -2.77 4.36
C TYR A 23 -19.61 -3.85 3.36
N TRP A 24 -20.40 -4.12 2.32
CA TRP A 24 -20.03 -5.02 1.22
C TRP A 24 -18.90 -4.45 0.35
N LEU A 25 -18.87 -3.12 0.13
CA LEU A 25 -17.76 -2.44 -0.55
C LEU A 25 -16.47 -2.47 0.28
N GLN A 26 -16.56 -2.37 1.61
CA GLN A 26 -15.41 -2.50 2.52
C GLN A 26 -14.95 -3.95 2.70
N GLY A 27 -15.87 -4.92 2.65
CA GLY A 27 -15.58 -6.35 2.81
C GLY A 27 -15.23 -7.08 1.51
N GLY A 28 -15.29 -6.39 0.37
CA GLY A 28 -14.83 -6.88 -0.91
C GLY A 28 -13.31 -6.99 -0.89
N GLN A 29 -12.81 -8.19 -1.18
CA GLN A 29 -11.40 -8.54 -1.33
C GLN A 29 -10.56 -7.39 -1.87
N SER A 30 -9.33 -7.25 -1.34
CA SER A 30 -8.23 -6.50 -1.92
C SER A 30 -8.01 -6.93 -3.37
N THR A 31 -8.83 -6.38 -4.25
CA THR A 31 -8.61 -6.42 -5.69
C THR A 31 -7.55 -5.37 -5.87
N SER A 32 -6.31 -5.79 -6.07
CA SER A 32 -5.23 -4.89 -6.46
C SER A 32 -5.79 -4.02 -7.59
N ALA A 33 -5.93 -2.73 -7.33
CA ALA A 33 -6.25 -1.79 -8.38
C ALA A 33 -5.26 -2.03 -9.53
N PRO A 34 -5.67 -1.94 -10.80
CA PRO A 34 -4.74 -2.11 -11.90
C PRO A 34 -3.56 -1.15 -11.69
N LEU A 35 -2.34 -1.70 -11.72
CA LEU A 35 -1.12 -0.92 -11.59
C LEU A 35 -1.10 0.17 -12.65
N ILE A 36 -0.77 1.40 -12.25
CA ILE A 36 -0.63 2.51 -13.17
C ILE A 36 0.62 2.27 -14.01
N ALA A 37 0.51 2.51 -15.32
CA ALA A 37 1.63 2.45 -16.22
C ALA A 37 2.56 3.64 -15.95
N VAL A 38 3.85 3.33 -15.74
CA VAL A 38 4.92 4.29 -15.46
C VAL A 38 6.04 4.10 -16.47
N SER A 39 6.79 5.16 -16.76
CA SER A 39 7.95 5.11 -17.65
C SER A 39 9.25 5.53 -16.95
N ASP A 40 10.39 5.10 -17.49
CA ASP A 40 11.71 5.36 -16.88
C ASP A 40 12.09 6.85 -16.84
N ASP A 41 11.54 7.67 -17.74
CA ASP A 41 11.75 9.12 -17.75
C ASP A 41 11.01 9.85 -16.63
N GLU A 42 10.03 9.20 -16.00
CA GLU A 42 9.26 9.71 -14.86
C GLU A 42 9.87 9.26 -13.52
N LEU A 43 10.90 8.41 -13.54
CA LEU A 43 11.51 7.85 -12.35
C LEU A 43 12.30 8.91 -11.57
N LEU A 44 11.95 9.11 -10.30
CA LEU A 44 12.72 9.96 -9.39
C LEU A 44 13.77 9.15 -8.63
N VAL A 45 13.34 8.06 -7.97
CA VAL A 45 14.19 7.22 -7.14
C VAL A 45 13.75 5.77 -7.25
N SER A 46 14.70 4.85 -7.37
CA SER A 46 14.47 3.42 -7.24
C SER A 46 15.52 2.81 -6.31
N SER A 47 15.10 1.83 -5.52
CA SER A 47 15.98 1.05 -4.65
C SER A 47 15.54 -0.40 -4.64
N THR A 48 16.51 -1.31 -4.77
CA THR A 48 16.30 -2.75 -4.80
C THR A 48 17.11 -3.43 -3.71
N GLU A 49 16.51 -4.37 -3.00
CA GLU A 49 17.16 -5.27 -2.04
C GLU A 49 16.68 -6.71 -2.32
N GLY A 50 17.58 -7.57 -2.76
CA GLY A 50 17.24 -8.92 -3.24
C GLY A 50 16.25 -8.87 -4.41
N SER A 51 15.16 -9.63 -4.31
CA SER A 51 14.07 -9.66 -5.30
C SER A 51 13.01 -8.57 -5.10
N ASN A 52 13.22 -7.62 -4.18
CA ASN A 52 12.24 -6.59 -3.85
C ASN A 52 12.70 -5.23 -4.36
N THR A 53 11.80 -4.49 -5.00
CA THR A 53 12.08 -3.15 -5.50
C THR A 53 11.03 -2.17 -5.02
N VAL A 54 11.47 -0.97 -4.62
CA VAL A 54 10.63 0.18 -4.38
C VAL A 54 11.07 1.30 -5.30
N ALA A 55 10.12 1.89 -6.02
CA ALA A 55 10.36 3.00 -6.93
C ALA A 55 9.32 4.10 -6.74
N VAL A 56 9.75 5.34 -6.92
CA VAL A 56 8.89 6.54 -6.89
C VAL A 56 9.01 7.23 -8.23
N TYR A 57 7.87 7.40 -8.89
CA TYR A 57 7.73 8.09 -10.17
C TYR A 57 6.94 9.37 -9.98
N GLN A 58 7.16 10.35 -10.85
CA GLN A 58 6.36 11.56 -10.91
C GLN A 58 5.71 11.73 -12.28
N GLN A 59 4.38 11.78 -12.27
CA GLN A 59 3.53 12.06 -13.43
C GLN A 59 2.73 13.33 -13.15
N ASP A 60 3.07 14.43 -13.82
CA ASP A 60 2.44 15.74 -13.61
C ASP A 60 2.40 16.14 -12.12
N GLN A 61 1.19 16.12 -11.52
CA GLN A 61 0.88 16.47 -10.14
C GLN A 61 0.67 15.23 -9.25
N GLN A 62 1.19 14.07 -9.66
CA GLN A 62 1.05 12.81 -8.95
C GLN A 62 2.41 12.14 -8.75
N LEU A 63 2.61 11.62 -7.54
CA LEU A 63 3.64 10.65 -7.26
C LEU A 63 3.05 9.25 -7.25
N ILE A 64 3.70 8.34 -7.95
CA ILE A 64 3.37 6.92 -7.95
C ILE A 64 4.44 6.19 -7.18
N ILE A 65 4.08 5.65 -6.03
CA ILE A 65 4.98 4.88 -5.16
C ILE A 65 4.68 3.41 -5.44
N SER A 66 5.59 2.73 -6.11
CA SER A 66 5.47 1.32 -6.47
C SER A 66 6.38 0.46 -5.60
N ALA A 67 5.83 -0.65 -5.11
CA ALA A 67 6.60 -1.71 -4.49
C ALA A 67 6.25 -3.03 -5.16
N VAL A 68 7.28 -3.70 -5.68
CA VAL A 68 7.15 -4.92 -6.47
C VAL A 68 8.13 -5.98 -5.99
N SER A 69 7.78 -7.25 -6.17
CA SER A 69 8.66 -8.37 -5.85
C SER A 69 8.60 -9.45 -6.92
N GLU A 70 9.73 -10.12 -7.17
CA GLU A 70 9.75 -11.34 -7.99
C GLU A 70 9.15 -12.55 -7.25
N MET A 71 8.85 -12.40 -5.96
CA MET A 71 8.36 -13.49 -5.11
C MET A 71 6.83 -13.54 -5.10
N ASP A 72 6.26 -14.69 -5.45
CA ASP A 72 4.80 -14.94 -5.51
C ASP A 72 4.06 -14.70 -4.19
N PHE A 73 4.77 -14.68 -3.06
CA PHE A 73 4.16 -14.40 -1.75
C PHE A 73 3.98 -12.92 -1.46
N PHE A 74 4.39 -12.01 -2.35
CA PHE A 74 4.10 -10.59 -2.22
C PHE A 74 3.18 -10.16 -3.36
N ASP A 75 2.12 -9.41 -3.02
CA ASP A 75 1.33 -8.77 -4.05
C ASP A 75 1.94 -7.40 -4.32
N ASP A 76 2.35 -7.18 -5.56
CA ASP A 76 2.75 -5.86 -6.04
C ASP A 76 1.68 -4.83 -5.68
N LEU A 77 2.14 -3.67 -5.23
CA LEU A 77 1.27 -2.57 -4.83
C LEU A 77 1.79 -1.24 -5.36
N GLN A 78 0.84 -0.34 -5.60
CA GLN A 78 1.10 1.05 -5.92
C GLN A 78 0.20 1.94 -5.07
N ASP A 79 0.77 3.02 -4.54
CA ASP A 79 0.02 4.13 -3.99
C ASP A 79 0.20 5.36 -4.87
N CYS A 80 -0.80 6.24 -4.87
CA CYS A 80 -0.77 7.50 -5.59
C CYS A 80 -0.94 8.65 -4.61
N LEU A 81 -0.06 9.65 -4.70
CA LEU A 81 -0.10 10.85 -3.89
C LEU A 81 -0.20 12.07 -4.80
N LEU A 82 -1.23 12.89 -4.59
CA LEU A 82 -1.34 14.18 -5.27
C LEU A 82 -0.38 15.18 -4.62
N ILE A 83 0.40 15.87 -5.46
CA ILE A 83 1.34 16.90 -5.05
C ILE A 83 0.97 18.24 -5.69
N SER A 84 1.12 19.33 -4.93
CA SER A 84 0.87 20.68 -5.45
C SER A 84 2.08 21.21 -6.22
N ASP A 85 3.27 20.91 -5.72
CA ASP A 85 4.55 21.34 -6.26
C ASP A 85 5.41 20.13 -6.64
N PRO A 86 6.30 20.26 -7.65
CA PRO A 86 7.19 19.17 -8.05
C PRO A 86 8.09 18.70 -6.93
N VAL A 87 8.23 17.38 -6.79
CA VAL A 87 9.10 16.74 -5.80
C VAL A 87 10.39 16.29 -6.49
N THR A 88 11.52 16.38 -5.81
CA THR A 88 12.80 15.93 -6.36
C THR A 88 13.28 14.66 -5.67
N ALA A 89 14.28 13.99 -6.26
CA ALA A 89 14.90 12.82 -5.64
C ALA A 89 15.49 13.10 -4.24
N ALA A 90 15.88 14.34 -3.94
CA ALA A 90 16.43 14.72 -2.63
C ALA A 90 15.36 14.72 -1.51
N ASP A 91 14.10 14.84 -1.88
CA ASP A 91 12.96 14.88 -0.97
C ASP A 91 12.44 13.47 -0.63
N ILE A 92 13.01 12.44 -1.25
CA ILE A 92 12.58 11.05 -1.14
C ILE A 92 13.66 10.25 -0.44
N THR A 93 13.28 9.57 0.63
CA THR A 93 14.14 8.62 1.34
C THR A 93 13.52 7.22 1.29
N ILE A 94 14.27 6.27 0.75
CA ILE A 94 13.95 4.83 0.83
C ILE A 94 15.01 4.20 1.72
N SER A 95 14.57 3.58 2.81
CA SER A 95 15.45 2.88 3.75
C SER A 95 14.99 1.43 3.92
N TRP A 96 15.96 0.54 4.07
CA TRP A 96 15.71 -0.89 4.17
C TRP A 96 16.15 -1.44 5.52
N THR A 97 15.39 -2.40 6.03
CA THR A 97 15.66 -3.08 7.30
C THR A 97 15.34 -4.56 7.19
N THR A 98 15.98 -5.37 8.03
CA THR A 98 15.61 -6.78 8.22
C THR A 98 14.23 -6.91 8.89
N ILE A 99 13.70 -8.13 8.97
CA ILE A 99 12.45 -8.42 9.72
C ILE A 99 12.56 -7.94 11.18
N SER A 100 13.74 -8.07 11.79
CA SER A 100 14.02 -7.61 13.16
C SER A 100 14.19 -6.10 13.29
N GLY A 101 14.16 -5.35 12.18
CA GLY A 101 14.31 -3.90 12.16
C GLY A 101 15.75 -3.40 12.15
N ASN A 102 16.73 -4.28 11.91
CA ASN A 102 18.14 -3.88 11.82
C ASN A 102 18.42 -3.24 10.44
N PRO A 103 18.89 -1.99 10.36
CA PRO A 103 19.20 -1.34 9.09
C PRO A 103 20.51 -1.83 8.45
N GLN A 104 21.44 -2.39 9.22
CA GLN A 104 22.70 -2.87 8.64
C GLN A 104 22.55 -4.24 7.98
N GLY A 105 21.55 -5.05 8.38
CA GLY A 105 21.55 -6.48 8.05
C GLY A 105 22.80 -7.18 8.61
N SER A 106 22.80 -8.50 8.65
CA SER A 106 24.04 -9.27 8.63
C SER A 106 24.25 -9.78 7.20
N ASP A 107 25.44 -10.29 6.86
CA ASP A 107 25.70 -10.92 5.54
C ASP A 107 24.75 -12.08 5.21
N HIS A 108 23.89 -12.48 6.15
CA HIS A 108 22.89 -13.53 6.03
C HIS A 108 21.44 -13.08 6.29
N ASP A 109 21.20 -11.82 6.66
CA ASP A 109 19.85 -11.32 6.89
C ASP A 109 19.38 -10.45 5.73
N ASP A 110 18.44 -10.98 4.95
CA ASP A 110 17.79 -10.23 3.89
C ASP A 110 17.01 -9.03 4.45
N ARG A 111 17.22 -7.87 3.84
CA ARG A 111 16.48 -6.65 4.15
C ARG A 111 15.16 -6.64 3.39
N VAL A 112 14.13 -7.16 4.04
CA VAL A 112 12.82 -7.41 3.42
C VAL A 112 11.75 -6.39 3.82
N ILE A 113 12.15 -5.32 4.51
CA ILE A 113 11.24 -4.25 4.93
C ILE A 113 11.78 -2.91 4.42
N ALA A 114 11.02 -2.27 3.53
CA ALA A 114 11.27 -0.90 3.09
C ALA A 114 10.45 0.11 3.91
N ARG A 115 11.03 1.26 4.22
CA ARG A 115 10.30 2.47 4.63
C ARG A 115 10.58 3.56 3.60
N ILE A 116 9.50 4.15 3.10
CA ILE A 116 9.50 5.25 2.14
C ILE A 116 9.01 6.48 2.87
N THR A 117 9.79 7.55 2.81
CA THR A 117 9.43 8.85 3.35
C THR A 117 9.60 9.89 2.26
N ILE A 118 8.59 10.73 2.06
CA ILE A 118 8.61 11.85 1.10
C ILE A 118 8.29 13.13 1.86
N THR A 119 9.10 14.15 1.64
CA THR A 119 8.95 15.46 2.28
C THR A 119 8.63 16.56 1.28
N ASP A 120 7.90 17.57 1.73
CA ASP A 120 7.80 18.87 1.07
C ASP A 120 8.46 19.91 1.99
N GLY A 121 9.70 20.29 1.64
CA GLY A 121 10.55 21.09 2.52
C GLY A 121 10.85 20.38 3.84
N SER A 122 10.17 20.78 4.92
CA SER A 122 10.31 20.18 6.26
C SER A 122 9.13 19.29 6.67
N GLU A 123 8.04 19.26 5.89
CA GLU A 123 6.83 18.50 6.21
C GLU A 123 6.91 17.11 5.59
N VAL A 124 6.58 16.07 6.36
CA VAL A 124 6.46 14.70 5.83
C VAL A 124 5.06 14.52 5.26
N ILE A 125 4.97 14.40 3.94
CA ILE A 125 3.71 14.23 3.22
C ILE A 125 3.38 12.76 2.94
N TYR A 126 4.37 11.87 3.07
CA TYR A 126 4.19 10.43 2.94
C TYR A 126 5.20 9.68 3.83
N ASP A 127 4.72 8.71 4.62
CA ASP A 127 5.54 7.76 5.36
C ASP A 127 4.85 6.39 5.35
N LYS A 128 5.43 5.41 4.66
CA LYS A 128 4.89 4.05 4.61
C LYS A 128 5.97 3.02 4.77
N LYS A 129 5.65 2.00 5.57
CA LYS A 129 6.46 0.80 5.77
C LYS A 129 5.84 -0.35 4.98
N ILE A 130 6.63 -1.00 4.13
CA ILE A 130 6.26 -2.14 3.30
C ILE A 130 7.06 -3.35 3.77
N ASN A 131 6.37 -4.45 4.07
CA ASN A 131 6.97 -5.70 4.49
C ASN A 131 6.73 -6.76 3.42
N PHE A 132 7.79 -7.13 2.71
CA PHE A 132 7.72 -8.01 1.54
C PHE A 132 7.48 -9.49 1.90
N VAL A 133 7.69 -9.89 3.16
CA VAL A 133 7.51 -11.29 3.61
C VAL A 133 6.29 -11.46 4.51
N LYS A 134 5.49 -10.42 4.72
CA LYS A 134 4.35 -10.43 5.64
C LYS A 134 3.40 -11.60 5.38
N LYS A 135 3.00 -11.78 4.12
CA LYS A 135 2.10 -12.88 3.72
C LYS A 135 2.72 -14.27 3.92
N ALA A 136 4.01 -14.43 3.60
CA ALA A 136 4.71 -15.69 3.83
C ALA A 136 4.73 -16.06 5.33
N LEU A 137 4.97 -15.08 6.20
CA LEU A 137 4.92 -15.27 7.65
C LEU A 137 3.50 -15.56 8.16
N GLU A 138 2.49 -14.87 7.63
CA GLU A 138 1.08 -15.13 7.96
C GLU A 138 0.65 -16.55 7.55
N ALA A 139 1.05 -17.01 6.36
CA ALA A 139 0.78 -18.37 5.90
C ALA A 139 1.43 -19.42 6.80
N LEU A 140 2.69 -19.21 7.22
CA LEU A 140 3.38 -20.09 8.16
C LEU A 140 2.71 -20.11 9.54
N SER A 141 2.34 -18.94 10.07
CA SER A 141 1.65 -18.80 11.35
C SER A 141 0.31 -19.54 11.36
N ASN A 142 -0.46 -19.41 10.27
CA ASN A 142 -1.73 -20.12 10.12
C ASN A 142 -1.52 -21.64 10.14
N LEU A 143 -0.54 -22.16 9.39
CA LEU A 143 -0.23 -23.60 9.35
C LEU A 143 0.22 -24.16 10.71
N LEU A 144 0.94 -23.37 11.52
CA LEU A 144 1.35 -23.78 12.87
C LEU A 144 0.16 -23.81 13.84
N ASN A 145 -0.75 -22.85 13.73
CA ASN A 145 -1.93 -22.75 14.59
C ASN A 145 -3.05 -23.74 14.20
N ASP A 146 -3.01 -24.30 12.99
CA ASP A 146 -3.97 -25.29 12.49
C ASP A 146 -3.58 -26.75 12.80
N ARG A 147 -2.49 -27.00 13.56
CA ARG A 147 -2.21 -28.36 14.07
C ARG A 147 -3.18 -28.71 15.22
N PRO A 148 -3.84 -29.89 15.17
CA PRO A 148 -4.74 -30.35 16.23
C PRO A 148 -4.01 -30.63 17.56
#